data_AF-A0A920HT25-F1
#
_entry.id   AF-A0A920HT25-F1
#
_cell.length_a   1.000
_cell.length_b   1.000
_cell.length_c   1.000
_cell.angle_alpha   90.00
_cell.angle_beta   90.00
_cell.angle_gamma   90.00
#
_symmetry.space_group_name_H-M   'P 1'
#
loop_
_entity.id
_entity.type
_entity.pdbx_description
1 polymer ?
#
loop_
_entity_poly.entity_id
_entity_poly.type
_entity_poly.pdbx_seq_one_letter_code
_entity_poly.pdbx_strand_id
1 'polypeptide(L)' 'MCCLAKQNICAWDGHFYALKAIQQLGLESRGGVTRLGISLYNTRKKIDRVIEVIKSI' A
#
# COMPACT_ATOMS: atom_id res chain seq x y z
N MET A 1 -14.88 -2.01 2.60
CA MET A 1 -14.39 -2.10 1.21
C MET A 1 -13.27 -1.08 1.04
N CYS A 2 -12.02 -1.55 0.89
CA CYS A 2 -10.78 -0.75 0.98
C CYS A 2 -10.85 0.56 0.15
N CYS A 3 -10.44 1.70 0.73
CA CYS A 3 -10.48 3.03 0.11
C CYS A 3 -9.78 3.07 -1.26
N LEU A 4 -8.65 2.36 -1.41
CA LEU A 4 -7.89 2.23 -2.66
C LEU A 4 -8.62 1.38 -3.72
N ALA A 5 -9.36 0.35 -3.29
CA ALA A 5 -10.12 -0.51 -4.21
C ALA A 5 -11.22 0.28 -4.94
N LYS A 6 -11.85 1.26 -4.27
CA LYS A 6 -12.83 2.17 -4.90
C LYS A 6 -12.21 3.02 -6.02
N GLN A 7 -10.90 3.22 -5.99
CA GLN A 7 -10.15 4.00 -6.96
C GLN A 7 -9.51 3.13 -8.06
N ASN A 8 -9.83 1.83 -8.09
CA ASN A 8 -9.25 0.82 -8.98
C ASN A 8 -7.73 0.64 -8.76
N ILE A 9 -7.29 0.72 -7.50
CA ILE A 9 -5.89 0.50 -7.11
C ILE A 9 -5.81 -0.79 -6.31
N CYS A 10 -5.05 -1.76 -6.83
CA CYS A 10 -4.74 -3.00 -6.13
C CYS A 10 -3.59 -2.76 -5.14
N ALA A 11 -3.89 -2.91 -3.86
CA ALA A 11 -2.93 -2.84 -2.77
C ALA A 11 -3.20 -3.96 -1.77
N TRP A 12 -2.19 -4.29 -0.98
CA TRP A 12 -2.29 -5.25 0.11
C TRP A 12 -1.97 -4.56 1.43
N ASP A 13 -2.67 -4.91 2.48
CA ASP A 13 -2.38 -4.51 3.86
C ASP A 13 -1.92 -5.71 4.70
N GLY A 14 -1.10 -5.45 5.72
CA GLY A 14 -0.67 -6.44 6.69
C GLY A 14 0.83 -6.50 6.92
N HIS A 15 1.32 -7.69 7.28
CA HIS A 15 2.70 -7.91 7.74
C HIS A 15 3.64 -8.54 6.70
N PHE A 16 3.11 -9.05 5.58
CA PHE A 16 3.91 -9.62 4.47
C PHE A 16 4.95 -10.68 4.87
N TYR A 17 4.60 -11.55 5.83
CA TYR A 17 5.50 -12.54 6.43
C TYR A 17 6.74 -11.93 7.13
N ALA A 18 6.75 -10.61 7.35
CA ALA A 18 7.82 -9.85 7.98
C ALA A 18 7.41 -9.35 9.38
N LEU A 19 6.74 -10.20 10.18
CA LEU A 19 6.18 -9.83 11.48
C LEU A 19 7.21 -9.18 12.43
N LYS A 20 8.40 -9.78 12.56
CA LYS A 20 9.47 -9.24 13.42
C LYS A 20 9.92 -7.84 12.97
N ALA A 21 9.95 -7.56 11.68
CA ALA A 21 10.30 -6.24 11.17
C ALA A 21 9.21 -5.21 11.49
N ILE A 22 7.93 -5.59 11.32
CA ILE A 22 6.78 -4.75 11.71
C ILE A 22 6.78 -4.45 13.21
N GLN A 23 7.15 -5.43 14.05
CA GLN A 23 7.31 -5.26 15.49
C GLN A 23 8.43 -4.29 15.85
N GLN A 24 9.60 -4.42 15.22
CA GLN A 24 10.73 -3.50 15.44
C GLN A 24 10.40 -2.06 15.00
N LEU A 25 9.53 -1.89 14.00
CA LEU A 25 9.01 -0.58 13.58
C LEU A 25 7.86 -0.06 14.44
N GLY A 26 7.36 -0.84 15.41
CA GLY A 26 6.24 -0.46 16.27
C GLY A 26 4.89 -0.35 15.54
N LEU A 27 4.73 -1.03 14.41
CA LEU A 27 3.54 -0.93 13.53
C LEU A 27 2.55 -2.09 13.70
N GLU A 28 2.87 -3.08 14.54
CA GLU A 28 2.03 -4.27 14.75
C GLU A 28 0.62 -3.91 15.27
N SER A 29 0.54 -3.01 16.26
CA SER A 29 -0.75 -2.56 16.82
C SER A 29 -1.59 -1.75 15.83
N ARG A 30 -0.99 -1.26 14.74
CA ARG A 30 -1.66 -0.54 13.66
C ARG A 30 -2.07 -1.46 12.50
N GLY A 31 -1.84 -2.77 12.62
CA GLY A 31 -2.15 -3.74 11.57
C GLY A 31 -1.09 -3.85 10.47
N GLY A 32 0.09 -3.25 10.65
CA GLY A 32 1.20 -3.32 9.69
C GLY A 32 1.28 -2.15 8.73
N VAL A 33 1.48 -2.46 7.44
CA VAL A 33 1.68 -1.47 6.37
C VAL A 33 0.84 -1.80 5.14
N THR A 34 0.59 -0.79 4.30
CA THR A 34 0.04 -0.98 2.96
C THR A 34 1.17 -1.05 1.93
N ARG A 35 1.12 -2.04 1.04
CA ARG A 35 2.13 -2.26 -0.01
C ARG A 35 1.48 -2.30 -1.40
N LEU A 36 2.13 -1.64 -2.36
CA LEU A 36 1.81 -1.73 -3.78
C LEU A 36 3.00 -2.34 -4.53
N GLY A 37 2.71 -3.16 -5.53
CA GLY A 37 3.72 -3.73 -6.44
C GLY A 37 3.82 -2.88 -7.71
N ILE A 38 5.05 -2.60 -8.15
CA ILE A 38 5.34 -1.95 -9.43
C ILE A 38 6.07 -2.97 -10.31
N SER A 39 5.65 -3.05 -11.57
CA SER A 39 6.20 -3.91 -12.62
C SER A 39 6.48 -3.10 -13.89
N LEU A 40 7.10 -3.72 -14.88
CA LEU A 40 7.52 -3.11 -16.15
C LEU A 40 6.35 -2.49 -16.96
N TYR A 41 5.11 -2.89 -16.64
CA TYR A 41 3.89 -2.39 -17.30
C TYR A 41 3.29 -1.16 -16.63
N ASN A 42 3.86 -0.69 -15.51
CA ASN A 42 3.43 0.55 -14.88
C ASN A 42 4.05 1.75 -15.59
N THR A 43 3.22 2.77 -15.84
CA THR A 43 3.65 4.03 -16.42
C THR A 43 3.77 5.09 -15.33
N ARG A 44 4.62 6.11 -15.54
CA ARG A 44 4.75 7.23 -14.59
C ARG A 44 3.40 7.88 -14.27
N LYS A 45 2.56 8.11 -15.28
CA LYS A 45 1.18 8.61 -15.10
C LYS A 45 0.32 7.76 -14.16
N LYS A 46 0.45 6.43 -14.21
CA LYS A 46 -0.27 5.53 -13.28
C LYS A 46 0.27 5.67 -11.85
N ILE A 47 1.58 5.83 -11.69
CA ILE A 47 2.20 6.07 -10.37
C ILE A 47 1.76 7.42 -9.81
N ASP A 48 1.77 8.48 -10.62
CA ASP A 48 1.33 9.81 -10.20
C ASP A 48 -0.13 9.76 -9.73
N ARG A 49 -1.02 9.08 -10.47
CA ARG A 49 -2.41 8.86 -10.06
C ARG A 49 -2.53 8.16 -8.70
N VAL A 50 -1.71 7.14 -8.45
CA VAL A 50 -1.71 6.42 -7.16
C VAL A 50 -1.32 7.36 -6.03
N ILE A 51 -0.28 8.17 -6.21
CA ILE A 51 0.19 9.13 -5.21
C ILE A 51 -0.91 10.14 -4.89
N GLU A 52 -1.58 10.69 -5.91
CA GLU A 52 -2.66 11.65 -5.70
C GLU A 52 -3.87 11.04 -4.97
N VAL A 53 -4.20 9.78 -5.24
CA VAL A 53 -5.24 9.07 -4.48
C VAL A 53 -4.83 8.84 -3.03
N ILE A 54 -3.57 8.48 -2.76
CA ILE A 54 -3.11 8.27 -1.38
C ILE A 54 -3.15 9.57 -0.58
N LYS A 55 -2.83 10.72 -1.20
CA LYS A 55 -2.91 12.04 -0.53
C LYS A 55 -4.34 12.49 -0.21
N SER A 56 -5.34 11.95 -0.88
CA SER A 56 -6.74 12.37 -0.68
C SER A 56 -7.50 11.52 0.35
N ILE A 57 -6.82 10.56 0.95
CA ILE A 57 -7.33 9.67 2.01
C ILE A 57 -6.72 10.12 3.34
#